data_AF-A0A800DTT6-F1
#
_entry.id   AF-A0A800DTT6-F1
#
_cell.length_a   1.000
_cell.length_b   1.000
_cell.length_c   1.000
_cell.angle_alpha   90.00
_cell.angle_beta   90.00
_cell.angle_gamma   90.00
#
_symmetry.space_group_name_H-M   'P 1'
#
loop_
_entity.id
_entity.type
_entity.pdbx_description
1 polymer ?
#
loop_
_entity_poly.entity_id
_entity_poly.type
_entity_poly.pdbx_seq_one_letter_code
_entity_poly.pdbx_strand_id
1 'polypeptide(L)'
;MLEGKAKDEEVKKVWKFLKEQEEEHRKVFQEMLENVGEYIVYEFSPGEYEAYLKAIASMYIFSPQLIEEKAKTLFNSDLEAVEFGIYIEKDSILVYSAFKEYMMTSKQHILEKVIDEEKNHLVRLVNLKEAINRSKEF
;
A
#
# COMPACT_ATOMS: atom_id res chain seq x y z
N MET A 1 7.66 11.00 -6.88
CA MET A 1 8.36 10.08 -5.94
C MET A 1 8.99 10.91 -4.83
N LEU A 2 8.70 10.57 -3.57
CA LEU A 2 9.07 11.33 -2.37
C LEU A 2 10.57 11.35 -2.07
N GLU A 3 11.34 10.44 -2.67
CA GLU A 3 12.80 10.32 -2.58
C GLU A 3 13.54 11.64 -2.84
N GLY A 4 13.12 12.43 -3.83
CA GLY A 4 13.76 13.71 -4.16
C GLY A 4 13.40 14.87 -3.23
N LYS A 5 12.48 14.67 -2.29
CA LYS A 5 11.98 15.70 -1.36
C LYS A 5 12.44 15.52 0.08
N ALA A 6 12.85 14.33 0.45
CA ALA A 6 13.33 14.03 1.79
C ALA A 6 14.63 14.78 2.08
N LYS A 7 14.72 15.40 3.26
CA LYS A 7 15.94 16.11 3.69
C LYS A 7 16.88 15.19 4.47
N ASP A 8 16.32 14.22 5.17
CA ASP A 8 17.04 13.20 5.92
C ASP A 8 17.43 11.99 5.03
N GLU A 9 18.69 11.56 5.13
CA GLU A 9 19.24 10.46 4.32
C GLU A 9 18.63 9.09 4.67
N GLU A 10 18.25 8.84 5.92
CA GLU A 10 17.55 7.62 6.32
C GLU A 10 16.13 7.60 5.76
N VAL A 11 15.47 8.75 5.73
CA VAL A 11 14.15 8.90 5.09
C VAL A 11 14.23 8.60 3.59
N LYS A 12 15.26 9.10 2.89
CA LYS A 12 15.48 8.78 1.46
C LYS A 12 15.65 7.29 1.22
N LYS A 13 16.44 6.60 2.05
CA LYS A 13 16.65 5.14 1.93
C LYS A 13 15.36 4.36 2.09
N VAL A 14 14.53 4.73 3.09
CA VAL A 14 13.23 4.09 3.30
C VAL A 14 12.32 4.33 2.09
N TRP A 15 12.26 5.55 1.55
CA TRP A 15 11.45 5.82 0.35
C TRP A 15 11.90 5.05 -0.89
N LYS A 16 13.21 4.94 -1.10
CA LYS A 16 13.75 4.16 -2.21
C LYS A 16 13.37 2.69 -2.08
N PHE A 17 13.55 2.12 -0.89
CA PHE A 17 13.16 0.75 -0.59
C PHE A 17 11.66 0.53 -0.86
N LEU A 18 10.78 1.37 -0.31
CA LEU A 18 9.33 1.24 -0.51
C LEU A 18 8.94 1.32 -1.98
N LYS A 19 9.50 2.29 -2.73
CA LYS A 19 9.28 2.40 -4.17
C LYS A 19 9.65 1.12 -4.94
N GLU A 20 10.76 0.47 -4.58
CA GLU A 20 11.18 -0.78 -5.20
C GLU A 20 10.22 -1.93 -4.87
N GLN A 21 9.69 -1.98 -3.64
CA GLN A 21 8.68 -2.97 -3.23
C GLN A 21 7.36 -2.79 -3.97
N GLU A 22 6.87 -1.56 -4.07
CA GLU A 22 5.63 -1.22 -4.80
C GLU A 22 5.68 -1.63 -6.28
N GLU A 23 6.85 -1.56 -6.90
CA GLU A 23 7.03 -2.03 -8.28
C GLU A 23 6.93 -3.55 -8.40
N GLU A 24 7.38 -4.31 -7.39
CA GLU A 24 7.19 -5.76 -7.35
C GLU A 24 5.72 -6.12 -7.07
N HIS A 25 5.05 -5.41 -6.17
CA HIS A 25 3.62 -5.59 -5.92
C HIS A 25 2.80 -5.31 -7.17
N ARG A 26 3.10 -4.23 -7.89
CA ARG A 26 2.47 -3.90 -9.17
C ARG A 26 2.53 -5.05 -10.17
N LYS A 27 3.68 -5.74 -10.27
CA LYS A 27 3.84 -6.91 -11.15
C LYS A 27 2.96 -8.07 -10.71
N VAL A 28 2.90 -8.35 -9.41
CA VAL A 28 2.03 -9.41 -8.85
C VAL A 28 0.56 -9.11 -9.20
N PHE A 29 0.07 -7.90 -8.92
CA PHE A 29 -1.31 -7.53 -9.26
C PHE A 29 -1.59 -7.53 -10.76
N GLN A 30 -0.61 -7.14 -11.58
CA GLN A 30 -0.72 -7.19 -13.03
C GLN A 30 -0.85 -8.64 -13.53
N GLU A 31 -0.04 -9.56 -13.03
CA GLU A 31 -0.13 -10.99 -13.36
C GLU A 31 -1.48 -11.59 -12.96
N MET A 32 -1.98 -11.23 -11.77
CA MET A 32 -3.31 -11.63 -11.29
C MET A 32 -4.43 -11.10 -12.20
N LEU A 33 -4.31 -9.87 -12.70
CA LEU A 33 -5.30 -9.26 -13.58
C LEU A 33 -5.30 -9.92 -14.97
N GLU A 34 -4.12 -10.18 -15.53
CA GLU A 34 -3.96 -10.84 -16.84
C GLU A 34 -4.54 -12.27 -16.84
N ASN A 35 -4.51 -12.93 -15.68
CA ASN A 35 -4.97 -14.31 -15.51
C ASN A 35 -6.20 -14.42 -14.59
N VAL A 36 -7.04 -13.38 -14.50
CA VAL A 36 -8.09 -13.24 -13.49
C VAL A 36 -8.96 -14.48 -13.26
N GLY A 37 -9.25 -15.25 -14.33
CA GLY A 37 -10.06 -16.47 -14.24
C GLY A 37 -9.40 -17.65 -13.52
N GLU A 38 -8.09 -17.60 -13.30
CA GLU A 38 -7.33 -18.59 -12.52
C GLU A 38 -7.19 -18.21 -11.04
N TYR A 39 -7.61 -16.99 -10.67
CA TYR A 39 -7.39 -16.43 -9.34
C TYR A 39 -8.69 -16.19 -8.59
N ILE A 40 -9.78 -15.81 -9.26
CA ILE A 40 -11.03 -15.39 -8.62
C ILE A 40 -12.08 -16.52 -8.61
N VAL A 41 -12.81 -16.64 -7.51
CA VAL A 41 -13.99 -17.52 -7.40
C VAL A 41 -15.21 -16.84 -8.05
N TYR A 42 -15.67 -17.36 -9.18
CA TYR A 42 -16.83 -16.81 -9.92
C TYR A 42 -18.20 -17.08 -9.28
N GLU A 43 -18.29 -18.06 -8.36
CA GLU A 43 -19.55 -18.46 -7.69
C GLU A 43 -19.88 -17.65 -6.43
N PHE A 44 -19.15 -16.57 -6.15
CA PHE A 44 -19.43 -15.75 -4.97
C PHE A 44 -20.83 -15.14 -5.07
N SER A 45 -21.66 -15.34 -4.04
CA SER A 45 -23.07 -14.93 -4.04
C SER A 45 -23.19 -13.42 -4.30
N PRO A 46 -23.91 -12.97 -5.34
CA PRO A 46 -24.15 -11.55 -5.57
C PRO A 46 -24.96 -10.99 -4.39
N GLY A 47 -24.48 -9.92 -3.75
CA GLY A 47 -25.11 -9.38 -2.54
C GLY A 47 -24.26 -8.33 -1.81
N GLU A 48 -24.42 -8.27 -0.48
CA GLU A 48 -23.80 -7.26 0.39
C GLU A 48 -22.26 -7.28 0.36
N TYR A 49 -21.65 -8.44 0.11
CA TYR A 49 -20.20 -8.57 0.12
C TYR A 49 -19.52 -8.02 -1.15
N GLU A 50 -20.16 -8.13 -2.32
CA GLU A 50 -19.71 -7.44 -3.53
C GLU A 50 -19.80 -5.91 -3.36
N ALA A 51 -20.87 -5.43 -2.75
CA ALA A 51 -21.04 -4.00 -2.44
C ALA A 51 -19.99 -3.51 -1.45
N TYR A 52 -19.65 -4.31 -0.44
CA TYR A 52 -18.55 -4.04 0.50
C TYR A 52 -17.20 -3.93 -0.22
N LEU A 53 -16.88 -4.87 -1.12
CA LEU A 53 -15.64 -4.79 -1.89
C LEU A 53 -15.59 -3.58 -2.80
N LYS A 54 -16.69 -3.26 -3.50
CA LYS A 54 -16.78 -2.04 -4.33
C LYS A 54 -16.60 -0.79 -3.48
N ALA A 55 -17.18 -0.75 -2.29
CA ALA A 55 -17.03 0.38 -1.37
C ALA A 55 -15.55 0.55 -0.97
N ILE A 56 -14.90 -0.51 -0.52
CA ILE A 56 -13.47 -0.47 -0.15
C ILE A 56 -12.60 -0.10 -1.35
N ALA A 57 -12.78 -0.74 -2.50
CA ALA A 57 -12.02 -0.44 -3.71
C ALA A 57 -12.24 1.00 -4.21
N SER A 58 -13.45 1.55 -4.05
CA SER A 58 -13.74 2.94 -4.42
C SER A 58 -13.11 3.97 -3.49
N MET A 59 -12.83 3.57 -2.24
CA MET A 59 -12.11 4.37 -1.26
C MET A 59 -10.59 4.26 -1.46
N TYR A 60 -10.12 3.25 -2.20
CA TYR A 60 -8.71 3.00 -2.43
C TYR A 60 -8.09 4.11 -3.28
N ILE A 61 -7.15 4.83 -2.68
CA ILE A 61 -6.68 6.15 -3.16
C ILE A 61 -5.61 6.05 -4.27
N PHE A 62 -5.31 4.85 -4.78
CA PHE A 62 -4.22 4.58 -5.72
C PHE A 62 -4.49 4.97 -7.18
N SER A 63 -5.01 6.17 -7.45
CA SER A 63 -4.73 6.74 -8.77
C SER A 63 -3.30 7.29 -8.74
N PRO A 64 -2.41 6.86 -9.67
CA PRO A 64 -1.06 7.41 -9.77
C PRO A 64 -1.07 8.94 -9.85
N GLN A 65 -2.12 9.52 -10.45
CA GLN A 65 -2.35 10.95 -10.53
C GLN A 65 -2.57 11.58 -9.15
N LEU A 66 -3.38 10.98 -8.28
CA LEU A 66 -3.65 11.51 -6.94
C LEU A 66 -2.44 11.33 -6.01
N ILE A 67 -1.72 10.22 -6.11
CA ILE A 67 -0.45 10.04 -5.37
C ILE A 67 0.60 11.04 -5.86
N GLU A 68 0.71 11.26 -7.17
CA GLU A 68 1.66 12.20 -7.76
C GLU A 68 1.31 13.66 -7.45
N GLU A 69 0.03 14.02 -7.49
CA GLU A 69 -0.49 15.31 -7.06
C GLU A 69 -0.19 15.52 -5.58
N LYS A 70 -0.55 14.56 -4.72
CA LYS A 70 -0.29 14.63 -3.28
C LYS A 70 1.20 14.72 -2.97
N ALA A 71 2.03 13.92 -3.64
CA ALA A 71 3.47 13.96 -3.45
C ALA A 71 4.11 15.27 -3.95
N LYS A 72 3.55 15.94 -4.96
CA LYS A 72 4.09 17.19 -5.52
C LYS A 72 3.72 18.43 -4.71
N THR A 73 2.56 18.48 -4.06
CA THR A 73 2.04 19.72 -3.45
C THR A 73 1.80 19.68 -1.95
N LEU A 74 1.67 18.50 -1.30
CA LEU A 74 1.11 18.46 0.07
C LEU A 74 2.08 18.34 1.23
N PHE A 75 3.29 17.80 1.06
CA PHE A 75 4.14 17.54 2.22
C PHE A 75 5.10 18.69 2.51
N ASN A 76 4.86 19.39 3.61
CA ASN A 76 5.70 20.46 4.15
C ASN A 76 6.86 19.92 5.00
N SER A 77 6.83 18.62 5.34
CA SER A 77 7.89 17.97 6.11
C SER A 77 8.01 16.47 5.82
N ASP A 78 9.17 15.91 6.15
CA ASP A 78 9.43 14.47 6.10
C ASP A 78 8.45 13.68 7.00
N LEU A 79 7.99 14.29 8.10
CA LEU A 79 6.99 13.70 8.99
C LEU A 79 5.63 13.52 8.29
N GLU A 80 5.12 14.56 7.62
CA GLU A 80 3.85 14.48 6.89
C GLU A 80 3.91 13.45 5.76
N ALA A 81 5.07 13.34 5.08
CA ALA A 81 5.29 12.32 4.06
C ALA A 81 5.24 10.90 4.67
N VAL A 82 5.89 10.67 5.81
CA VAL A 82 5.88 9.37 6.50
C VAL A 82 4.48 9.02 7.01
N GLU A 83 3.74 9.98 7.54
CA GLU A 83 2.34 9.78 7.97
C GLU A 83 1.43 9.40 6.81
N PHE A 84 1.65 9.99 5.64
CA PHE A 84 0.95 9.59 4.44
C PHE A 84 1.34 8.17 3.99
N GLY A 85 2.62 7.82 4.05
CA GLY A 85 3.05 6.43 3.81
C GLY A 85 2.32 5.44 4.73
N ILE A 86 2.26 5.73 6.03
CA ILE A 86 1.54 4.89 7.01
C ILE A 86 0.06 4.75 6.64
N TYR A 87 -0.58 5.83 6.21
CA TYR A 87 -1.96 5.79 5.74
C TYR A 87 -2.12 4.86 4.54
N ILE A 88 -1.23 4.95 3.56
CA ILE A 88 -1.22 4.11 2.36
C ILE A 88 -1.05 2.63 2.71
N GLU A 89 -0.05 2.26 3.51
CA GLU A 89 0.18 0.86 3.90
C GLU A 89 -1.03 0.24 4.59
N LYS A 90 -1.68 1.00 5.49
CA LYS A 90 -2.88 0.53 6.18
C LYS A 90 -4.04 0.30 5.22
N ASP A 91 -4.21 1.18 4.25
CA ASP A 91 -5.26 1.07 3.24
C ASP A 91 -5.00 -0.14 2.32
N SER A 92 -3.75 -0.34 1.88
CA SER A 92 -3.32 -1.53 1.13
C SER A 92 -3.62 -2.83 1.89
N ILE A 93 -3.25 -2.92 3.17
CA ILE A 93 -3.55 -4.09 4.00
C ILE A 93 -5.05 -4.37 4.05
N LEU A 94 -5.88 -3.33 4.24
CA LEU A 94 -7.34 -3.47 4.30
C LEU A 94 -7.90 -4.01 2.97
N VAL A 95 -7.51 -3.38 1.86
CA VAL A 95 -8.03 -3.73 0.52
C VAL A 95 -7.58 -5.12 0.11
N TYR A 96 -6.30 -5.44 0.27
CA TYR A 96 -5.76 -6.74 -0.11
C TYR A 96 -6.33 -7.86 0.75
N SER A 97 -6.54 -7.61 2.05
CA SER A 97 -7.20 -8.59 2.94
C SER A 97 -8.64 -8.85 2.52
N ALA A 98 -9.39 -7.81 2.15
CA ALA A 98 -10.75 -7.97 1.65
C ALA A 98 -10.78 -8.70 0.30
N PHE A 99 -9.83 -8.40 -0.59
CA PHE A 99 -9.74 -9.05 -1.90
C PHE A 99 -9.31 -10.52 -1.81
N LYS A 100 -8.46 -10.89 -0.85
CA LYS A 100 -8.02 -12.26 -0.61
C LYS A 100 -9.18 -13.23 -0.41
N GLU A 101 -10.23 -12.79 0.27
CA GLU A 101 -11.44 -13.60 0.52
C GLU A 101 -12.19 -13.97 -0.77
N TYR A 102 -11.95 -13.26 -1.89
CA TYR A 102 -12.50 -13.57 -3.22
C TYR A 102 -11.60 -14.47 -4.08
N MET A 103 -10.38 -14.73 -3.63
CA MET A 103 -9.45 -15.57 -4.36
C MET A 103 -9.71 -17.05 -4.10
N MET A 104 -9.40 -17.87 -5.09
CA MET A 104 -9.29 -19.31 -4.92
C MET A 104 -8.35 -19.60 -3.75
N THR A 105 -8.78 -20.46 -2.82
CA THR A 105 -8.01 -20.79 -1.60
C THR A 105 -6.57 -21.23 -1.91
N SER A 106 -6.36 -21.97 -3.01
CA SER A 106 -5.03 -22.41 -3.46
C SER A 106 -4.10 -21.26 -3.89
N LYS A 107 -4.66 -20.09 -4.20
CA LYS A 107 -3.93 -18.90 -4.69
C LYS A 107 -3.83 -17.79 -3.64
N GLN A 108 -4.58 -17.87 -2.53
CA GLN A 108 -4.59 -16.85 -1.47
C GLN A 108 -3.20 -16.53 -0.91
N HIS A 109 -2.31 -17.52 -0.85
CA HIS A 109 -0.92 -17.35 -0.37
C HIS A 109 -0.14 -16.25 -1.10
N ILE A 110 -0.51 -15.93 -2.35
CA ILE A 110 0.11 -14.87 -3.15
C ILE A 110 -0.18 -13.50 -2.52
N LEU A 111 -1.45 -13.21 -2.20
CA LEU A 111 -1.80 -11.97 -1.50
C LEU A 111 -1.37 -11.97 -0.04
N GLU A 112 -1.35 -13.13 0.64
CA GLU A 112 -0.84 -13.19 2.01
C GLU A 112 0.60 -12.71 2.11
N LYS A 113 1.43 -13.10 1.15
CA LYS A 113 2.80 -12.61 1.06
C LYS A 113 2.87 -11.10 0.91
N VAL A 114 2.09 -10.52 -0.01
CA VAL A 114 2.04 -9.06 -0.22
C VAL A 114 1.55 -8.36 1.05
N ILE A 115 0.47 -8.84 1.66
CA ILE A 115 -0.09 -8.30 2.91
C ILE A 115 0.95 -8.32 4.04
N ASP A 116 1.74 -9.38 4.16
CA ASP A 116 2.80 -9.48 5.17
C ASP A 116 3.97 -8.53 4.89
N GLU A 117 4.30 -8.27 3.61
CA GLU A 117 5.25 -7.23 3.22
C GLU A 117 4.75 -5.83 3.62
N GLU A 118 3.48 -5.49 3.35
CA GLU A 118 2.90 -4.19 3.74
C GLU A 118 2.85 -4.01 5.27
N LYS A 119 2.58 -5.08 6.04
CA LYS A 119 2.69 -5.03 7.50
C LYS A 119 4.11 -4.69 7.95
N ASN A 120 5.13 -5.24 7.28
CA ASN A 120 6.52 -4.92 7.56
C ASN A 120 6.87 -3.48 7.15
N HIS A 121 6.33 -2.98 6.04
CA HIS A 121 6.47 -1.59 5.62
C HIS A 121 5.87 -0.63 6.65
N LEU A 122 4.66 -0.93 7.13
CA LEU A 122 4.00 -0.18 8.18
C LEU A 122 4.86 -0.09 9.45
N VAL A 123 5.43 -1.21 9.91
CA VAL A 123 6.35 -1.22 11.07
C VAL A 123 7.56 -0.32 10.82
N ARG A 124 8.18 -0.39 9.63
CA ARG A 124 9.33 0.45 9.28
C ARG A 124 8.98 1.94 9.29
N LEU A 125 7.83 2.31 8.71
CA LEU A 125 7.38 3.69 8.66
C LEU A 125 7.02 4.24 10.04
N VAL A 126 6.39 3.44 10.91
CA VAL A 126 6.15 3.83 12.31
C VAL A 126 7.47 4.06 13.05
N ASN A 127 8.44 3.15 12.91
CA ASN A 127 9.76 3.34 13.53
C ASN A 127 10.47 4.60 13.01
N LEU A 128 10.35 4.90 11.71
CA LEU A 128 10.90 6.10 11.11
C LEU A 128 10.22 7.37 11.64
N LYS A 129 8.88 7.37 11.76
CA LYS A 129 8.12 8.46 12.37
C LYS A 129 8.61 8.76 13.79
N GLU A 130 8.79 7.73 14.60
CA GLU A 130 9.29 7.87 15.98
C GLU A 130 10.73 8.42 16.03
N ALA A 131 11.59 8.02 15.09
CA ALA A 131 12.95 8.56 14.97
C ALA A 131 12.96 10.05 14.57
N ILE A 132 12.10 10.44 13.63
CA ILE A 132 11.94 11.85 13.21
C ILE A 132 11.45 12.70 14.39
N ASN A 133 10.49 12.21 15.16
CA ASN A 133 9.96 12.95 16.32
C ASN A 133 11.02 13.16 17.40
N ARG A 134 11.78 12.11 17.76
CA ARG A 134 12.89 12.24 18.74
C ARG A 134 13.97 13.24 18.30
N SER A 135 14.22 13.33 16.99
CA SER A 135 15.23 14.24 16.44
C SER A 135 14.78 15.71 16.42
N LYS A 136 13.49 16.00 16.65
CA LYS A 136 12.93 17.36 16.77
C LYS A 136 12.85 17.87 18.22
N GLU A 137 13.07 17.00 19.20
CA GLU A 137 13.04 17.34 20.63
C GLU A 137 14.39 17.88 21.17
N PHE A 138 15.42 17.94 20.31
CA PHE A 138 16.75 18.48 20.57
C PHE A 138 17.10 19.59 19.57
#